data_AF-A0AA85FXB9-F1
#
_entry.id   AF-A0AA85FXB9-F1
#
_cell.length_a   1.000
_cell.length_b   1.000
_cell.length_c   1.000
_cell.angle_alpha   90.00
_cell.angle_beta   90.00
_cell.angle_gamma   90.00
#
_symmetry.space_group_name_H-M   'P 1'
#
loop_
_entity.id
_entity.type
_entity.pdbx_description
1 polymer ?
#
loop_
_entity_poly.entity_id
_entity_poly.type
_entity_poly.pdbx_seq_one_letter_code
_entity_poly.pdbx_strand_id
1 'polypeptide(L)'
;MYHKLDIEMAFITPDDIYEIIENMLVYIWPTVQSTSGYQPISTPFLRMEYCDAMSRYGSDKPDVRFGFLFSYSAVDGHTGFNIPRKYRISIFTVQNIKSKQLDLLNLLKPECGDLLKALGMARVEVAKLIDSKGLSIYEPGFHFLWINQFPLFEKNNLGQWKSVHHPFTAASPETAHFLYTDPSKVIGLHYDLVCNGQEVGGGSIRVHNPEVQKYIFTEILKENSCEMEYFLTALNSGAPPHGVIALGLDRLIAIFVNAKSIRDVIAFPKAADGKDLLCGTPTMVDDEILSQYCISVSNHNKS
;
A
#
# COMPACT_ATOMS: atom_id res chain seq x y z
N MET A 1 16.05 -2.00 8.53
CA MET A 1 15.36 -3.17 9.13
C MET A 1 14.04 -2.69 9.69
N TYR A 2 12.98 -3.47 9.50
CA TYR A 2 11.64 -3.24 10.02
C TYR A 2 11.03 -4.61 10.35
N HIS A 3 10.00 -4.63 11.20
CA HIS A 3 9.34 -5.86 11.66
C HIS A 3 8.04 -6.09 10.90
N LYS A 4 7.84 -7.35 10.49
CA LYS A 4 6.59 -7.83 9.90
C LYS A 4 6.04 -8.98 10.74
N LEU A 5 4.72 -9.04 10.84
CA LEU A 5 4.02 -10.27 11.22
C LEU A 5 3.58 -10.95 9.93
N ASP A 6 4.32 -11.99 9.54
CA ASP A 6 4.04 -12.79 8.35
C ASP A 6 3.17 -14.00 8.73
N ILE A 7 2.02 -14.12 8.09
CA ILE A 7 1.04 -15.20 8.30
C ILE A 7 0.79 -15.87 6.95
N GLU A 8 0.91 -17.19 6.93
CA GLU A 8 0.63 -18.02 5.76
C GLU A 8 -0.26 -19.20 6.15
N MET A 9 -1.25 -19.48 5.32
CA MET A 9 -2.26 -20.50 5.58
C MET A 9 -2.54 -21.30 4.30
N ALA A 10 -2.82 -22.59 4.44
CA ALA A 10 -3.22 -23.47 3.34
C ALA A 10 -4.73 -23.72 3.37
N PHE A 11 -5.30 -24.02 2.20
CA PHE A 11 -6.71 -24.31 1.98
C PHE A 11 -7.66 -23.18 2.39
N ILE A 12 -7.26 -21.94 2.10
CA ILE A 12 -7.99 -20.72 2.44
C ILE A 12 -8.43 -19.94 1.21
N THR A 13 -9.40 -19.07 1.43
CA THR A 13 -9.88 -18.00 0.54
C THR A 13 -9.45 -16.63 1.10
N PRO A 14 -9.61 -15.53 0.33
CA PRO A 14 -9.39 -14.18 0.87
C PRO A 14 -10.24 -13.86 2.11
N ASP A 15 -11.47 -14.41 2.19
CA ASP A 15 -12.37 -14.17 3.32
C ASP A 15 -11.83 -14.71 4.65
N ASP A 16 -11.18 -15.88 4.61
CA ASP A 16 -10.55 -16.47 5.80
C ASP A 16 -9.42 -15.57 6.34
N ILE A 17 -8.69 -14.90 5.44
CA ILE A 17 -7.64 -13.94 5.81
C ILE A 17 -8.25 -12.67 6.41
N TYR A 18 -9.35 -12.16 5.85
CA TYR A 18 -10.03 -11.01 6.43
C TYR A 18 -10.48 -11.33 7.86
N GLU A 19 -11.14 -12.47 8.05
CA GLU A 19 -11.65 -12.89 9.35
C GLU A 19 -10.53 -13.07 10.39
N ILE A 20 -9.45 -13.79 10.07
CA ILE A 20 -8.39 -14.05 11.05
C ILE A 20 -7.68 -12.76 11.49
N ILE A 21 -7.47 -11.83 10.56
CA ILE A 21 -6.79 -10.56 10.83
C ILE A 21 -7.70 -9.60 11.61
N GLU A 22 -8.98 -9.53 11.23
CA GLU A 22 -9.99 -8.77 11.96
C GLU A 22 -10.14 -9.27 13.40
N ASN A 23 -10.25 -10.58 13.60
CA ASN A 23 -10.33 -11.20 14.92
C ASN A 23 -9.06 -10.95 15.74
N MET A 24 -7.88 -11.03 15.11
CA MET A 24 -6.62 -10.72 15.78
C MET A 24 -6.56 -9.25 16.24
N LEU A 25 -6.99 -8.31 15.41
CA LEU A 25 -7.01 -6.88 15.77
C LEU A 25 -8.02 -6.58 16.88
N VAL A 26 -9.19 -7.22 16.87
CA VAL A 26 -10.17 -7.13 17.96
C VAL A 26 -9.60 -7.73 19.25
N TYR A 27 -8.89 -8.86 19.16
CA TYR A 27 -8.29 -9.53 20.32
C TYR A 27 -7.24 -8.66 21.03
N ILE A 28 -6.40 -7.94 20.28
CA ILE A 28 -5.40 -7.03 20.88
C ILE A 28 -6.00 -5.69 21.33
N TRP A 29 -7.27 -5.44 21.04
CA TRP A 29 -7.87 -4.12 21.24
C TRP A 29 -7.85 -3.61 22.68
N PRO A 30 -8.08 -4.43 23.74
CA PRO A 30 -7.97 -3.95 25.12
C PRO A 30 -6.62 -3.29 25.43
N THR A 31 -5.53 -3.83 24.89
CA THR A 31 -4.18 -3.25 25.01
C THR A 31 -4.08 -1.93 24.25
N VAL A 32 -4.58 -1.88 23.01
CA VAL A 32 -4.57 -0.66 22.18
C VAL A 32 -5.41 0.45 22.81
N GLN A 33 -6.59 0.11 23.34
CA GLN A 33 -7.48 1.05 24.01
C GLN A 33 -6.82 1.68 25.23
N SER A 34 -6.10 0.90 26.04
CA SER A 34 -5.39 1.41 27.22
C SER A 34 -4.35 2.48 26.89
N THR A 35 -3.79 2.44 25.68
CA THR A 35 -2.73 3.35 25.23
C THR A 35 -3.27 4.52 24.40
N SER A 36 -4.25 4.26 23.54
CA SER A 36 -4.77 5.23 22.56
C SER A 36 -5.98 6.02 23.07
N GLY A 37 -6.72 5.50 24.05
CA GLY A 37 -7.95 6.10 24.58
C GLY A 37 -9.16 6.04 23.64
N TYR A 38 -9.05 5.41 22.47
CA TYR A 38 -10.16 5.29 21.52
C TYR A 38 -11.07 4.10 21.81
N GLN A 39 -12.30 4.18 21.29
CA GLN A 39 -13.30 3.11 21.42
C GLN A 39 -12.87 1.83 20.69
N PRO A 40 -13.46 0.66 21.05
CA PRO A 40 -13.36 -0.58 20.29
C PRO A 40 -13.55 -0.42 18.79
N ILE A 41 -12.67 -1.04 18.00
CA ILE A 41 -12.95 -1.26 16.58
C ILE A 41 -14.13 -2.21 16.43
N SER A 42 -14.86 -2.01 15.33
CA SER A 42 -15.95 -2.89 14.93
C SER A 42 -15.53 -3.67 13.69
N THR A 43 -15.85 -4.95 13.67
CA THR A 43 -15.75 -5.83 12.51
C THR A 43 -17.17 -6.18 12.01
N PRO A 44 -17.36 -6.54 10.73
CA PRO A 44 -16.34 -6.60 9.69
C PRO A 44 -15.84 -5.21 9.26
N PHE A 45 -14.58 -5.12 8.81
CA PHE A 45 -14.07 -3.86 8.27
C PHE A 45 -14.70 -3.55 6.92
N LEU A 46 -14.73 -2.26 6.56
CA LEU A 46 -15.17 -1.84 5.24
C LEU A 46 -14.30 -2.51 4.17
N ARG A 47 -14.92 -3.02 3.11
CA ARG A 47 -14.22 -3.53 1.92
C ARG A 47 -14.49 -2.59 0.76
N MET A 48 -13.45 -2.26 0.01
CA MET A 48 -13.51 -1.33 -1.12
C MET A 48 -12.67 -1.87 -2.27
N GLU A 49 -13.24 -1.88 -3.47
CA GLU A 49 -12.48 -2.29 -4.65
C GLU A 49 -11.42 -1.24 -5.00
N TYR A 50 -10.30 -1.67 -5.57
CA TYR A 50 -9.23 -0.78 -6.01
C TYR A 50 -9.74 0.32 -6.95
N CYS A 51 -10.63 -0.02 -7.88
CA CYS A 51 -11.21 0.93 -8.83
C CYS A 51 -12.05 2.02 -8.11
N ASP A 52 -12.78 1.65 -7.06
CA ASP A 52 -13.55 2.57 -6.23
C ASP A 52 -12.63 3.45 -5.38
N ALA A 53 -11.59 2.88 -4.80
CA ALA A 53 -10.59 3.63 -4.02
C ALA A 53 -9.91 4.70 -4.89
N MET A 54 -9.46 4.30 -6.08
CA MET A 54 -8.83 5.21 -7.05
C MET A 54 -9.80 6.25 -7.60
N SER A 55 -11.03 5.87 -7.96
CA SER A 55 -11.99 6.79 -8.56
C SER A 55 -12.57 7.79 -7.56
N ARG A 56 -12.72 7.43 -6.29
CA ARG A 56 -13.32 8.27 -5.25
C ARG A 56 -12.31 9.06 -4.43
N TYR A 57 -11.11 8.53 -4.23
CA TYR A 57 -10.09 9.11 -3.35
C TYR A 57 -8.76 9.40 -4.04
N GLY A 58 -8.52 8.84 -5.24
CA GLY A 58 -7.24 8.96 -5.92
C GLY A 58 -6.11 8.21 -5.22
N SER A 59 -6.43 7.19 -4.43
CA SER A 59 -5.45 6.41 -3.69
C SER A 59 -5.97 5.00 -3.41
N ASP A 60 -5.07 4.03 -3.52
CA ASP A 60 -5.18 2.64 -3.08
C ASP A 60 -5.04 2.45 -1.57
N LYS A 61 -4.84 3.54 -0.81
CA LYS A 61 -4.83 3.57 0.65
C LYS A 61 -5.57 4.81 1.16
N PRO A 62 -6.88 4.90 0.90
CA PRO A 62 -7.62 6.13 1.16
C PRO A 62 -7.75 6.40 2.66
N ASP A 63 -7.61 7.68 3.03
CA ASP A 63 -7.99 8.14 4.36
C ASP A 63 -9.50 8.43 4.37
N VAL A 64 -10.29 7.51 4.92
CA VAL A 64 -11.75 7.58 4.92
C VAL A 64 -12.33 8.43 6.05
N ARG A 65 -11.49 8.96 6.95
CA ARG A 65 -11.90 9.78 8.12
C ARG A 65 -12.52 11.12 7.75
N PHE A 66 -12.43 11.53 6.50
CA PHE A 66 -12.98 12.77 6.01
C PHE A 66 -13.45 12.62 4.56
N GLY A 67 -14.34 13.54 4.14
CA GLY A 67 -14.94 13.51 2.82
C GLY A 67 -14.00 13.97 1.69
N PHE A 68 -14.48 14.96 0.94
CA PHE A 68 -13.83 15.47 -0.29
C PHE A 68 -13.66 14.38 -1.35
N LEU A 69 -14.69 13.55 -1.50
CA LEU A 69 -14.73 12.54 -2.53
C LEU A 69 -14.71 13.19 -3.91
N PHE A 70 -14.10 12.49 -4.86
CA PHE A 70 -14.07 12.92 -6.25
C PHE A 70 -15.46 12.87 -6.86
N SER A 71 -15.74 13.85 -7.70
CA SER A 71 -16.95 13.93 -8.51
C SER A 71 -16.56 14.30 -9.94
N TYR A 72 -17.14 13.60 -10.91
CA TYR A 72 -17.00 13.93 -12.32
C TYR A 72 -18.06 14.96 -12.74
N SER A 73 -17.63 16.07 -13.36
CA SER A 73 -18.52 17.03 -14.00
C SER A 73 -18.66 16.67 -15.48
N ALA A 74 -19.82 16.16 -15.87
CA ALA A 74 -20.13 15.91 -17.29
C ALA A 74 -20.25 17.20 -18.11
N VAL A 75 -20.47 18.34 -17.45
CA VAL A 75 -20.58 19.66 -18.10
C VAL A 75 -19.21 20.19 -18.50
N ASP A 76 -18.20 20.03 -17.63
CA ASP A 76 -16.86 20.58 -17.84
C ASP A 76 -15.84 19.52 -18.31
N GLY A 77 -16.20 18.23 -18.23
CA GLY A 77 -15.34 17.11 -18.62
C GLY A 77 -14.17 16.87 -17.67
N HIS A 78 -14.32 17.23 -16.39
CA HIS A 78 -13.24 17.19 -15.40
C HIS A 78 -13.64 16.44 -14.12
N THR A 79 -12.64 15.84 -13.47
CA THR A 79 -12.77 15.24 -12.13
C THR A 79 -12.08 16.12 -11.09
N GLY A 80 -12.77 16.37 -9.99
CA GLY A 80 -12.29 17.19 -8.87
C GLY A 80 -12.98 16.82 -7.56
N PHE A 81 -12.65 17.52 -6.47
CA PHE A 81 -13.35 17.39 -5.19
C PHE A 81 -13.82 18.73 -4.65
N ASN A 82 -14.98 18.72 -4.01
CA ASN A 82 -15.58 19.93 -3.46
C ASN A 82 -15.23 20.14 -1.99
N ILE A 83 -14.66 21.31 -1.69
CA ILE A 83 -14.45 21.77 -0.31
C ILE A 83 -15.71 22.50 0.17
N PRO A 84 -16.38 22.03 1.25
CA PRO A 84 -17.51 22.69 1.87
C PRO A 84 -17.21 24.14 2.27
N ARG A 85 -18.21 25.03 2.13
CA ARG A 85 -18.07 26.47 2.43
C ARG A 85 -17.51 26.75 3.83
N LYS A 86 -17.86 25.94 4.83
CA LYS A 86 -17.37 26.07 6.21
C LYS A 86 -15.84 26.03 6.34
N TYR A 87 -15.13 25.38 5.40
CA TYR A 87 -13.67 25.28 5.40
C TYR A 87 -12.99 26.27 4.43
N ARG A 88 -13.75 26.91 3.52
CA ARG A 88 -13.17 27.80 2.49
C ARG A 88 -12.58 29.07 3.09
N ILE A 89 -13.26 29.68 4.07
CA ILE A 89 -12.81 30.93 4.72
C ILE A 89 -11.43 30.77 5.35
N SER A 90 -11.20 29.65 6.02
CA SER A 90 -9.91 29.30 6.65
C SER A 90 -8.77 29.05 5.65
N ILE A 91 -9.07 28.58 4.44
CA ILE A 91 -8.07 28.32 3.38
C ILE A 91 -7.65 29.63 2.71
N PHE A 92 -8.58 30.56 2.47
CA PHE A 92 -8.28 31.86 1.84
C PHE A 92 -7.32 32.74 2.65
N THR A 93 -7.23 32.51 3.98
CA THR A 93 -6.31 33.24 4.84
C THR A 93 -4.86 32.70 4.78
N VAL A 94 -4.63 31.50 4.23
CA VAL A 94 -3.33 30.79 4.34
C VAL A 94 -2.27 31.27 3.35
N GLN A 95 -2.66 31.85 2.22
CA GLN A 95 -1.80 32.52 1.25
C GLN A 95 -2.75 33.05 0.16
N ASN A 96 -2.33 34.03 -0.63
CA ASN A 96 -3.05 34.55 -1.79
C ASN A 96 -3.27 33.47 -2.90
N ILE A 97 -3.92 32.36 -2.59
CA ILE A 97 -4.48 31.41 -3.54
C ILE A 97 -5.72 32.11 -4.10
N LYS A 98 -5.53 32.85 -5.19
CA LYS A 98 -6.65 33.50 -5.93
C LYS A 98 -7.71 32.42 -6.16
N SER A 99 -8.99 32.73 -5.96
CA SER A 99 -10.11 31.78 -6.07
C SER A 99 -10.04 30.86 -7.30
N LYS A 100 -9.50 31.33 -8.43
CA LYS A 100 -9.20 30.55 -9.64
C LYS A 100 -8.29 29.32 -9.44
N GLN A 101 -7.38 29.30 -8.47
CA GLN A 101 -6.51 28.15 -8.17
C GLN A 101 -7.25 27.02 -7.44
N LEU A 102 -8.31 27.34 -6.71
CA LEU A 102 -9.20 26.32 -6.13
C LEU A 102 -10.15 25.75 -7.20
N ASP A 103 -10.55 26.56 -8.18
CA ASP A 103 -11.27 26.10 -9.36
C ASP A 103 -10.38 25.23 -10.28
N LEU A 104 -9.06 25.47 -10.29
CA LEU A 104 -8.07 24.64 -11.02
C LEU A 104 -7.96 23.21 -10.48
N LEU A 105 -8.27 22.97 -9.19
CA LEU A 105 -8.38 21.61 -8.62
C LEU A 105 -9.57 20.81 -9.20
N ASN A 106 -10.50 21.49 -9.89
CA ASN A 106 -11.62 20.88 -10.59
C ASN A 106 -11.37 20.68 -12.09
N LEU A 107 -10.13 20.83 -12.59
CA LEU A 107 -9.85 21.02 -14.03
C LEU A 107 -9.06 19.87 -14.69
N LEU A 108 -9.08 18.69 -14.09
CA LEU A 108 -8.25 17.57 -14.50
C LEU A 108 -9.07 16.53 -15.30
N LYS A 109 -8.66 16.27 -16.55
CA LYS A 109 -9.25 15.22 -17.40
C LYS A 109 -8.79 13.83 -16.91
N PRO A 110 -9.69 12.94 -16.44
CA PRO A 110 -9.33 11.77 -15.65
C PRO A 110 -8.87 10.54 -16.44
N GLU A 111 -8.29 10.70 -17.63
CA GLU A 111 -7.85 9.54 -18.45
C GLU A 111 -6.51 8.95 -18.00
N CYS A 112 -5.83 9.55 -17.02
CA CYS A 112 -4.51 9.12 -16.56
C CYS A 112 -4.51 8.80 -15.05
N GLY A 113 -4.09 7.58 -14.68
CA GLY A 113 -4.02 7.13 -13.28
C GLY A 113 -3.13 8.01 -12.40
N ASP A 114 -2.06 8.58 -12.95
CA ASP A 114 -1.16 9.50 -12.22
C ASP A 114 -1.87 10.80 -11.82
N LEU A 115 -2.85 11.25 -12.60
CA LEU A 115 -3.60 12.45 -12.32
C LEU A 115 -4.56 12.25 -11.14
N LEU A 116 -5.19 11.07 -11.07
CA LEU A 116 -6.01 10.69 -9.91
C LEU A 116 -5.16 10.63 -8.65
N LYS A 117 -3.94 10.07 -8.73
CA LYS A 117 -2.98 10.04 -7.61
C LYS A 117 -2.61 11.44 -7.13
N ALA A 118 -2.28 12.34 -8.07
CA ALA A 118 -1.96 13.72 -7.74
C ALA A 118 -3.14 14.45 -7.07
N LEU A 119 -4.36 14.25 -7.56
CA LEU A 119 -5.56 14.82 -6.95
C LEU A 119 -5.82 14.24 -5.55
N GLY A 120 -5.53 12.95 -5.34
CA GLY A 120 -5.67 12.27 -4.05
C GLY A 120 -4.69 12.82 -3.01
N MET A 121 -3.44 13.07 -3.44
CA MET A 121 -2.44 13.75 -2.61
C MET A 121 -2.90 15.16 -2.23
N ALA A 122 -3.39 15.94 -3.21
CA ALA A 122 -3.89 17.29 -2.95
C ALA A 122 -5.07 17.29 -1.97
N ARG A 123 -5.98 16.31 -2.08
CA ARG A 123 -7.09 16.11 -1.15
C ARG A 123 -6.63 15.92 0.30
N VAL A 124 -5.58 15.11 0.51
CA VAL A 124 -5.00 14.88 1.84
C VAL A 124 -4.30 16.13 2.38
N GLU A 125 -3.53 16.85 1.55
CA GLU A 125 -2.85 18.07 1.98
C GLU A 125 -3.83 19.18 2.36
N VAL A 126 -4.93 19.34 1.61
CA VAL A 126 -6.00 20.28 1.97
C VAL A 126 -6.59 19.94 3.34
N ALA A 127 -6.82 18.65 3.64
CA ALA A 127 -7.36 18.23 4.93
C ALA A 127 -6.38 18.52 6.08
N LYS A 128 -5.08 18.23 5.89
CA LYS A 128 -4.04 18.58 6.86
C LYS A 128 -3.96 20.09 7.13
N LEU A 129 -4.08 20.91 6.09
CA LEU A 129 -4.10 22.37 6.23
C LEU A 129 -5.31 22.84 7.04
N ILE A 130 -6.50 22.28 6.79
CA ILE A 130 -7.71 22.60 7.57
C ILE A 130 -7.53 22.20 9.05
N ASP A 131 -7.03 20.99 9.30
CA ASP A 131 -6.80 20.48 10.65
C ASP A 131 -5.77 21.32 11.43
N SER A 132 -4.69 21.77 10.75
CA SER A 132 -3.68 22.66 11.35
C SER A 132 -4.23 24.02 11.82
N LYS A 133 -5.44 24.41 11.37
CA LYS A 133 -6.15 25.61 11.82
C LYS A 133 -7.10 25.35 12.99
N GLY A 134 -7.10 24.15 13.55
CA GLY A 134 -7.97 23.76 14.67
C GLY A 134 -9.41 23.45 14.25
N LEU A 135 -9.66 23.23 12.94
CA LEU A 135 -10.97 22.82 12.45
C LEU A 135 -11.03 21.29 12.41
N SER A 136 -11.90 20.71 13.24
CA SER A 136 -12.15 19.27 13.22
C SER A 136 -12.70 18.85 11.85
N ILE A 137 -11.89 18.05 11.15
CA ILE A 137 -12.21 17.46 9.84
C ILE A 137 -12.16 15.94 9.87
N TYR A 138 -11.27 15.37 10.68
CA TYR A 138 -11.09 13.93 10.82
C TYR A 138 -12.08 13.35 11.83
N GLU A 139 -12.75 12.27 11.44
CA GLU A 139 -13.43 11.39 12.37
C GLU A 139 -12.40 10.74 13.32
N PRO A 140 -12.61 10.83 14.65
CA PRO A 140 -11.68 10.31 15.63
C PRO A 140 -11.67 8.78 15.64
N GLY A 141 -10.52 8.17 15.93
CA GLY A 141 -10.36 6.72 16.04
C GLY A 141 -9.63 6.06 14.88
N PHE A 142 -9.74 4.74 14.81
CA PHE A 142 -9.06 3.90 13.82
C PHE A 142 -10.05 3.39 12.80
N HIS A 143 -9.85 3.77 11.56
CA HIS A 143 -10.73 3.43 10.45
C HIS A 143 -9.98 2.45 9.56
N PHE A 144 -10.16 1.17 9.86
CA PHE A 144 -9.65 0.08 9.06
C PHE A 144 -10.54 -0.17 7.85
N LEU A 145 -9.92 -0.45 6.72
CA LEU A 145 -10.59 -0.95 5.54
C LEU A 145 -9.69 -1.89 4.74
N TRP A 146 -10.31 -2.82 4.03
CA TRP A 146 -9.67 -3.67 3.05
C TRP A 146 -9.81 -3.06 1.66
N ILE A 147 -8.70 -2.98 0.93
CA ILE A 147 -8.72 -2.78 -0.51
C ILE A 147 -8.51 -4.12 -1.18
N ASN A 148 -9.27 -4.44 -2.21
CA ASN A 148 -9.16 -5.69 -2.97
C ASN A 148 -9.40 -5.45 -4.47
N GLN A 149 -9.48 -6.52 -5.26
CA GLN A 149 -9.77 -6.47 -6.70
C GLN A 149 -8.76 -5.61 -7.48
N PHE A 150 -7.47 -5.73 -7.12
CA PHE A 150 -6.39 -5.04 -7.81
C PHE A 150 -6.16 -5.62 -9.20
N PRO A 151 -5.77 -4.81 -10.20
CA PRO A 151 -5.19 -5.34 -11.43
C PRO A 151 -3.98 -6.23 -11.09
N LEU A 152 -3.86 -7.38 -11.73
CA LEU A 152 -2.72 -8.27 -11.48
C LEU A 152 -1.44 -7.74 -12.13
N PHE A 153 -1.58 -7.10 -13.30
CA PHE A 153 -0.48 -6.57 -14.08
C PHE A 153 -0.70 -5.11 -14.45
N GLU A 154 0.39 -4.35 -14.50
CA GLU A 154 0.45 -3.01 -15.06
C GLU A 154 1.56 -2.93 -16.11
N LYS A 155 1.44 -2.01 -17.07
CA LYS A 155 2.53 -1.74 -18.00
C LYS A 155 3.47 -0.71 -17.42
N ASN A 156 4.78 -0.97 -17.51
CA ASN A 156 5.79 0.02 -17.22
C ASN A 156 5.87 1.08 -18.35
N ASN A 157 6.69 2.11 -18.16
CA ASN A 157 6.90 3.18 -19.15
C ASN A 157 7.43 2.67 -20.51
N LEU A 158 7.97 1.45 -20.57
CA LEU A 158 8.46 0.80 -21.78
C LEU A 158 7.40 -0.11 -22.44
N GLY A 159 6.18 -0.16 -21.89
CA GLY A 159 5.08 -0.98 -22.37
C GLY A 159 5.17 -2.46 -22.00
N GLN A 160 6.13 -2.85 -21.16
CA GLN A 160 6.29 -4.23 -20.67
C GLN A 160 5.41 -4.46 -19.45
N TRP A 161 4.87 -5.67 -19.31
CA TRP A 161 4.09 -6.06 -18.16
C TRP A 161 4.96 -6.19 -16.91
N LYS A 162 4.42 -5.74 -15.79
CA LYS A 162 4.97 -5.89 -14.46
C LYS A 162 3.84 -6.32 -13.53
N SER A 163 4.14 -7.14 -12.53
CA SER A 163 3.18 -7.41 -11.45
C SER A 163 2.94 -6.15 -10.61
N VAL A 164 1.67 -5.90 -10.26
CA VAL A 164 1.31 -4.75 -9.39
C VAL A 164 1.81 -4.97 -7.97
N HIS A 165 1.70 -6.21 -7.46
CA HIS A 165 2.16 -6.57 -6.12
C HIS A 165 3.36 -7.51 -6.16
N HIS A 166 3.13 -8.81 -6.33
CA HIS A 166 4.20 -9.78 -6.46
C HIS A 166 3.87 -10.80 -7.56
N PRO A 167 4.88 -11.38 -8.24
CA PRO A 167 4.66 -12.26 -9.39
C PRO A 167 3.97 -13.59 -9.04
N PHE A 168 3.85 -13.91 -7.75
CA PHE A 168 3.20 -15.12 -7.25
C PHE A 168 1.70 -14.95 -6.94
N THR A 169 1.10 -13.79 -7.25
CA THR A 169 -0.31 -13.52 -6.92
C THR A 169 -1.21 -14.30 -7.88
N ALA A 170 -2.18 -15.04 -7.33
CA ALA A 170 -3.17 -15.75 -8.11
C ALA A 170 -4.15 -14.78 -8.78
N ALA A 171 -4.55 -15.09 -10.01
CA ALA A 171 -5.66 -14.42 -10.67
C ALA A 171 -7.00 -14.83 -10.04
N SER A 172 -7.96 -13.90 -10.03
CA SER A 172 -9.35 -14.21 -9.68
C SER A 172 -9.93 -15.22 -10.66
N PRO A 173 -10.69 -16.24 -10.19
CA PRO A 173 -11.28 -17.26 -11.05
C PRO A 173 -12.10 -16.69 -12.21
N GLU A 174 -12.76 -15.55 -12.00
CA GLU A 174 -13.60 -14.88 -12.99
C GLU A 174 -12.80 -14.30 -14.17
N THR A 175 -11.58 -13.84 -13.91
CA THR A 175 -10.72 -13.16 -14.90
C THR A 175 -9.49 -13.97 -15.30
N ALA A 176 -9.29 -15.15 -14.71
CA ALA A 176 -8.14 -16.02 -14.98
C ALA A 176 -7.99 -16.38 -16.46
N HIS A 177 -9.10 -16.52 -17.20
CA HIS A 177 -9.07 -16.81 -18.63
C HIS A 177 -8.42 -15.69 -19.47
N PHE A 178 -8.38 -14.45 -18.96
CA PHE A 178 -7.71 -13.34 -19.63
C PHE A 178 -6.18 -13.40 -19.55
N LEU A 179 -5.60 -14.25 -18.69
CA LEU A 179 -4.14 -14.43 -18.60
C LEU A 179 -3.50 -14.73 -19.95
N TYR A 180 -4.17 -15.54 -20.77
CA TYR A 180 -3.65 -16.02 -22.06
C TYR A 180 -4.05 -15.13 -23.25
N THR A 181 -4.89 -14.11 -23.04
CA THR A 181 -5.45 -13.29 -24.12
C THR A 181 -5.18 -11.80 -23.92
N ASP A 182 -5.55 -11.24 -22.77
CA ASP A 182 -5.43 -9.83 -22.46
C ASP A 182 -5.09 -9.62 -20.97
N PRO A 183 -3.79 -9.63 -20.61
CA PRO A 183 -3.36 -9.47 -19.22
C PRO A 183 -3.85 -8.18 -18.54
N SER A 184 -4.28 -7.16 -19.29
CA SER A 184 -4.80 -5.90 -18.73
C SER A 184 -6.10 -6.08 -17.94
N LYS A 185 -6.86 -7.15 -18.21
CA LYS A 185 -8.18 -7.41 -17.61
C LYS A 185 -8.11 -8.38 -16.44
N VAL A 186 -6.92 -8.89 -16.13
CA VAL A 186 -6.76 -9.89 -15.07
C VAL A 186 -6.76 -9.18 -13.72
N ILE A 187 -7.67 -9.60 -12.85
CA ILE A 187 -7.77 -9.13 -11.47
C ILE A 187 -7.01 -10.13 -10.59
N GLY A 188 -6.16 -9.63 -9.71
CA GLY A 188 -5.43 -10.44 -8.73
C GLY A 188 -6.25 -10.65 -7.46
N LEU A 189 -6.09 -11.81 -6.84
CA LEU A 189 -6.59 -12.12 -5.48
C LEU A 189 -5.68 -11.50 -4.41
N HIS A 190 -5.39 -10.22 -4.59
CA HIS A 190 -4.58 -9.40 -3.69
C HIS A 190 -5.50 -8.54 -2.81
N TYR A 191 -5.03 -8.28 -1.59
CA TYR A 191 -5.71 -7.43 -0.64
C TYR A 191 -4.74 -6.64 0.24
N ASP A 192 -5.07 -5.38 0.47
CA ASP A 192 -4.36 -4.49 1.40
C ASP A 192 -5.25 -4.14 2.58
N LEU A 193 -4.66 -4.17 3.78
CA LEU A 193 -5.26 -3.59 4.97
C LEU A 193 -4.75 -2.16 5.13
N VAL A 194 -5.69 -1.22 5.16
CA VAL A 194 -5.42 0.21 5.29
C VAL A 194 -6.03 0.70 6.60
N CYS A 195 -5.30 1.54 7.33
CA CYS A 195 -5.79 2.23 8.51
C CYS A 195 -5.48 3.72 8.39
N ASN A 196 -6.50 4.58 8.46
CA ASN A 196 -6.34 6.04 8.50
C ASN A 196 -5.46 6.58 7.35
N GLY A 197 -5.61 6.05 6.14
CA GLY A 197 -4.84 6.45 4.96
C GLY A 197 -3.42 5.87 4.86
N GLN A 198 -3.09 4.90 5.69
CA GLN A 198 -1.80 4.20 5.65
C GLN A 198 -2.02 2.71 5.42
N GLU A 199 -1.29 2.14 4.46
CA GLU A 199 -1.18 0.70 4.29
C GLU A 199 -0.44 0.11 5.49
N VAL A 200 -1.11 -0.76 6.24
CA VAL A 200 -0.61 -1.39 7.47
C VAL A 200 -0.35 -2.89 7.28
N GLY A 201 -0.84 -3.47 6.19
CA GLY A 201 -0.52 -4.81 5.79
C GLY A 201 -1.03 -5.10 4.39
N GLY A 202 -0.51 -6.16 3.78
CA GLY A 202 -0.84 -6.54 2.42
C GLY A 202 -0.55 -8.01 2.20
N GLY A 203 -1.27 -8.61 1.27
CA GLY A 203 -1.24 -10.04 1.06
C GLY A 203 -1.94 -10.48 -0.21
N SER A 204 -1.77 -11.74 -0.56
CA SER A 204 -2.56 -12.32 -1.64
C SER A 204 -2.64 -13.82 -1.54
N ILE A 205 -3.64 -14.37 -2.23
CA ILE A 205 -3.68 -15.79 -2.56
C ILE A 205 -2.59 -16.08 -3.58
N ARG A 206 -1.87 -17.17 -3.38
CA ARG A 206 -0.70 -17.54 -4.18
C ARG A 206 -1.08 -18.49 -5.31
N VAL A 207 -0.38 -18.36 -6.43
CA VAL A 207 -0.46 -19.35 -7.50
C VAL A 207 0.14 -20.65 -6.99
N HIS A 208 -0.66 -21.71 -7.00
CA HIS A 208 -0.21 -23.06 -6.64
C HIS A 208 -0.07 -23.97 -7.87
N ASN A 209 -0.62 -23.58 -9.03
CA ASN A 209 -0.48 -24.33 -10.28
C ASN A 209 0.87 -23.97 -10.97
N PRO A 210 1.77 -24.95 -11.17
CA PRO A 210 3.10 -24.72 -11.72
C PRO A 210 3.07 -24.25 -13.18
N GLU A 211 2.11 -24.72 -13.99
CA GLU A 211 1.99 -24.32 -15.39
C GLU A 211 1.57 -22.86 -15.52
N VAL A 212 0.61 -22.43 -14.71
CA VAL A 212 0.17 -21.02 -14.64
C VAL A 212 1.31 -20.13 -14.18
N GLN A 213 2.02 -20.51 -13.11
CA GLN A 213 3.14 -19.72 -12.60
C GLN A 213 4.27 -19.60 -13.64
N LYS A 214 4.59 -20.70 -14.33
CA LYS A 214 5.59 -20.71 -15.41
C LYS A 214 5.19 -19.76 -16.53
N TYR A 215 3.92 -19.80 -16.96
CA TYR A 215 3.39 -18.91 -18.00
C TYR A 215 3.49 -17.43 -17.60
N ILE A 216 3.13 -17.10 -16.35
CA ILE A 216 3.26 -15.73 -15.82
C ILE A 216 4.71 -15.25 -15.90
N PHE A 217 5.68 -16.07 -15.50
CA PHE A 217 7.08 -15.67 -15.54
C PHE A 217 7.63 -15.53 -16.96
N THR A 218 7.42 -16.52 -17.83
CA THR A 218 8.08 -16.57 -19.13
C THR A 218 7.37 -15.70 -20.17
N GLU A 219 6.04 -15.79 -20.27
CA GLU A 219 5.28 -15.16 -21.34
C GLU A 219 4.84 -13.73 -20.99
N ILE A 220 4.38 -13.51 -19.74
CA ILE A 220 3.87 -12.21 -19.31
C ILE A 220 5.01 -11.30 -18.85
N LEU A 221 5.73 -11.72 -17.80
CA LEU A 221 6.76 -10.90 -17.15
C LEU A 221 8.11 -10.92 -17.88
N LYS A 222 8.35 -11.91 -18.75
CA LYS A 222 9.61 -12.11 -19.48
C LYS A 222 10.82 -12.23 -18.55
N GLU A 223 10.62 -12.84 -17.40
CA GLU A 223 11.68 -13.09 -16.41
C GLU A 223 12.40 -14.41 -16.73
N ASN A 224 13.67 -14.51 -16.32
CA ASN A 224 14.47 -15.71 -16.56
C ASN A 224 13.99 -16.85 -15.64
N SER A 225 13.46 -17.92 -16.24
CA SER A 225 12.92 -19.04 -15.49
C SER A 225 13.97 -19.86 -14.72
N CYS A 226 15.26 -19.76 -15.07
CA CYS A 226 16.31 -20.57 -14.44
C CYS A 226 16.45 -20.29 -12.94
N GLU A 227 16.26 -19.05 -12.49
CA GLU A 227 16.35 -18.71 -11.06
C GLU A 227 15.17 -19.27 -10.26
N MET A 228 14.06 -19.57 -10.93
CA MET A 228 12.78 -19.98 -10.33
C MET A 228 12.50 -21.48 -10.46
N GLU A 229 13.43 -22.27 -11.01
CA GLU A 229 13.24 -23.70 -11.23
C GLU A 229 13.01 -24.48 -9.93
N TYR A 230 13.70 -24.10 -8.86
CA TYR A 230 13.48 -24.67 -7.52
C TYR A 230 12.04 -24.45 -7.05
N PHE A 231 11.49 -23.25 -7.29
CA PHE A 231 10.14 -22.87 -6.87
C PHE A 231 9.09 -23.61 -7.69
N LEU A 232 9.26 -23.69 -9.01
CA LEU A 232 8.39 -24.48 -9.88
C LEU A 232 8.42 -25.97 -9.51
N THR A 233 9.58 -26.50 -9.09
CA THR A 233 9.70 -27.87 -8.58
C THR A 233 8.91 -28.07 -7.29
N ALA A 234 8.97 -27.11 -6.37
CA ALA A 234 8.17 -27.14 -5.14
C ALA A 234 6.66 -27.12 -5.44
N LEU A 235 6.20 -26.29 -6.39
CA LEU A 235 4.81 -26.28 -6.82
C LEU A 235 4.38 -27.64 -7.42
N ASN A 236 5.21 -28.22 -8.29
CA ASN A 236 4.97 -29.55 -8.88
C ASN A 236 4.93 -30.69 -7.85
N SER A 237 5.50 -30.49 -6.66
CA SER A 237 5.53 -31.49 -5.60
C SER A 237 4.21 -31.58 -4.81
N GLY A 238 3.15 -30.94 -5.29
CA GLY A 238 1.81 -30.95 -4.67
C GLY A 238 1.59 -29.80 -3.70
N ALA A 239 2.02 -28.58 -4.06
CA ALA A 239 1.75 -27.41 -3.24
C ALA A 239 0.23 -27.16 -3.12
N PRO A 240 -0.33 -27.03 -1.90
CA PRO A 240 -1.75 -26.79 -1.71
C PRO A 240 -2.12 -25.36 -2.14
N PRO A 241 -3.41 -25.06 -2.36
CA PRO A 241 -3.88 -23.67 -2.38
C PRO A 241 -3.47 -22.98 -1.07
N HIS A 242 -2.86 -21.81 -1.15
CA HIS A 242 -2.35 -21.09 0.01
C HIS A 242 -2.45 -19.58 -0.19
N GLY A 243 -2.51 -18.85 0.92
CA GLY A 243 -2.57 -17.41 0.95
C GLY A 243 -1.73 -16.85 2.08
N VAL A 244 -1.30 -15.62 1.90
CA VAL A 244 -0.35 -14.94 2.80
C VAL A 244 -0.86 -13.55 3.10
N ILE A 245 -0.58 -13.06 4.30
CA ILE A 245 -0.61 -11.65 4.64
C ILE A 245 0.58 -11.28 5.52
N ALA A 246 1.15 -10.10 5.25
CA ALA A 246 2.20 -9.51 6.05
C ALA A 246 1.69 -8.20 6.66
N LEU A 247 1.74 -8.07 7.98
CA LEU A 247 1.41 -6.81 8.67
C LEU A 247 2.69 -6.06 9.04
N GLY A 248 2.76 -4.77 8.72
CA GLY A 248 3.85 -3.89 9.13
C GLY A 248 3.74 -3.52 10.60
N LEU A 249 4.40 -4.29 11.47
CA LEU A 249 4.25 -4.17 12.92
C LEU A 249 4.68 -2.80 13.44
N ASP A 250 5.83 -2.28 13.01
CA ASP A 250 6.30 -0.95 13.42
C ASP A 250 5.30 0.14 13.03
N ARG A 251 4.63 0.00 11.88
CA ARG A 251 3.64 0.97 11.41
C ARG A 251 2.34 0.88 12.21
N LEU A 252 1.84 -0.33 12.47
CA LEU A 252 0.66 -0.54 13.31
C LEU A 252 0.86 0.06 14.70
N ILE A 253 1.99 -0.24 15.35
CA ILE A 253 2.31 0.29 16.68
C ILE A 253 2.42 1.82 16.62
N ALA A 254 3.12 2.39 15.63
CA ALA A 254 3.22 3.83 15.46
C ALA A 254 1.85 4.51 15.32
N ILE A 255 0.92 3.89 14.57
CA ILE A 255 -0.45 4.37 14.43
C ILE A 255 -1.20 4.29 15.77
N PHE A 256 -1.11 3.15 16.47
CA PHE A 256 -1.80 2.94 17.75
C PHE A 256 -1.39 3.93 18.84
N VAL A 257 -0.12 4.30 18.89
CA VAL A 257 0.40 5.26 19.89
C VAL A 257 0.45 6.69 19.36
N ASN A 258 -0.07 6.95 18.16
CA ASN A 258 -0.02 8.24 17.48
C ASN A 258 1.40 8.84 17.40
N ALA A 259 2.40 7.98 17.13
CA ALA A 259 3.78 8.38 16.92
C ALA A 259 3.95 9.17 15.60
N LYS A 260 4.87 10.13 15.59
CA LYS A 260 5.18 10.92 14.38
C LYS A 260 6.00 10.13 13.37
N SER A 261 6.75 9.14 13.86
CA SER A 261 7.62 8.30 13.06
C SER A 261 7.64 6.88 13.59
N ILE A 262 7.81 5.90 12.70
CA ILE A 262 8.10 4.51 13.09
C ILE A 262 9.39 4.41 13.92
N ARG A 263 10.28 5.40 13.84
CA ARG A 263 11.48 5.46 14.67
C ARG A 263 11.17 5.58 16.16
N ASP A 264 10.03 6.17 16.51
CA ASP A 264 9.63 6.38 17.90
C ASP A 264 9.14 5.09 18.58
N VAL A 265 8.92 4.03 17.78
CA VAL A 265 8.47 2.71 18.27
C VAL A 265 9.52 1.61 18.05
N ILE A 266 10.73 1.98 17.61
CA ILE A 266 11.87 1.09 17.44
C ILE A 266 12.92 1.50 18.47
N ALA A 267 13.44 0.54 19.25
CA ALA A 267 14.40 0.85 20.31
C ALA A 267 15.71 1.50 19.79
N PHE A 268 16.25 1.00 18.68
CA PHE A 268 17.48 1.51 18.05
C PHE A 268 17.27 1.81 16.55
N PRO A 269 16.51 2.87 16.22
CA PRO A 269 16.15 3.18 14.86
C PRO A 269 17.38 3.63 14.06
N LYS A 270 17.29 3.52 12.73
CA LYS A 270 18.35 3.99 11.82
C LYS A 270 17.93 5.30 11.15
N ALA A 271 18.93 6.12 10.81
CA ALA A 271 18.76 7.31 10.01
C ALA A 271 18.34 6.97 8.58
N ALA A 272 17.97 7.98 7.78
CA ALA A 272 17.44 7.77 6.43
C ALA A 272 18.50 7.18 5.49
N ASP A 273 19.78 7.43 5.76
CA ASP A 273 20.94 6.87 5.07
C ASP A 273 21.39 5.50 5.64
N GLY A 274 20.56 4.88 6.48
CA GLY A 274 20.82 3.56 7.07
C GLY A 274 21.77 3.56 8.26
N LYS A 275 22.32 4.71 8.65
CA LYS A 275 23.29 4.80 9.74
C LYS A 275 22.65 4.65 11.11
N ASP A 276 23.38 4.01 12.01
CA ASP A 276 23.14 4.06 13.44
C ASP A 276 23.95 5.22 14.05
N LEU A 277 23.25 6.25 14.50
CA LEU A 277 23.89 7.42 15.10
C LEU A 277 24.38 7.17 16.53
N LEU A 278 23.85 6.14 17.21
CA LEU A 278 24.26 5.79 18.57
C LEU A 278 25.61 5.07 18.55
N CYS A 279 25.74 4.08 17.67
CA CYS A 279 26.94 3.24 17.58
C CYS A 279 27.94 3.69 16.50
N GLY A 280 27.56 4.63 15.63
CA GLY A 280 28.42 5.08 14.53
C GLY A 280 28.59 4.04 13.42
N THR A 281 27.55 3.26 13.12
CA THR A 281 27.60 2.19 12.10
C THR A 281 26.80 2.54 10.83
N PRO A 282 27.11 1.94 9.66
CA PRO A 282 28.25 1.08 9.38
C PRO A 282 29.60 1.82 9.46
N THR A 283 30.67 1.07 9.70
CA THR A 283 32.06 1.55 9.72
C THR A 283 32.91 0.73 8.75
N MET A 284 34.15 1.18 8.51
CA MET A 284 35.13 0.43 7.71
C MET A 284 35.51 -0.88 8.42
N VAL A 285 35.71 -1.93 7.62
CA VAL A 285 36.14 -3.25 8.06
C VAL A 285 37.64 -3.38 7.78
N ASP A 286 38.37 -4.05 8.66
CA ASP A 286 39.81 -4.26 8.51
C ASP A 286 40.15 -5.15 7.30
N ASP A 287 41.26 -4.84 6.62
CA ASP A 287 41.72 -5.55 5.42
C ASP A 287 41.98 -7.05 5.66
N GLU A 288 42.35 -7.42 6.89
CA GLU A 288 42.54 -8.82 7.28
C GLU A 288 41.22 -9.61 7.20
N ILE A 289 40.11 -9.01 7.67
CA ILE A 289 38.79 -9.60 7.59
C ILE A 289 38.34 -9.65 6.13
N LEU A 290 38.51 -8.57 5.38
CA LEU A 290 38.16 -8.54 3.94
C LEU A 290 38.87 -9.65 3.15
N SER A 291 40.14 -9.89 3.46
CA SER A 291 40.95 -10.94 2.84
C SER A 291 40.42 -12.35 3.15
N GLN A 292 39.91 -12.59 4.36
CA GLN A 292 39.29 -13.89 4.72
C GLN A 292 38.07 -14.23 3.86
N TYR A 293 37.30 -13.20 3.47
CA TYR A 293 36.13 -13.36 2.60
C TYR A 293 36.44 -13.19 1.11
N CYS A 294 37.73 -13.03 0.75
CA CYS A 294 38.17 -12.79 -0.63
C CYS A 294 37.48 -11.58 -1.29
N ILE A 295 37.19 -10.54 -0.51
CA ILE A 295 36.59 -9.29 -1.01
C ILE A 295 37.54 -8.11 -0.80
N SER A 296 37.35 -7.05 -1.58
CA SER A 296 38.07 -5.79 -1.41
C SER A 296 37.13 -4.61 -1.65
N VAL A 297 37.42 -3.47 -1.02
CA VAL A 297 36.66 -2.25 -1.24
C VAL A 297 37.10 -1.64 -2.57
N SER A 298 36.19 -1.58 -3.54
CA SER A 298 36.45 -0.89 -4.80
C SER A 298 36.45 0.62 -4.58
N ASN A 299 37.61 1.27 -4.72
CA ASN A 299 37.72 2.72 -4.75
C ASN A 299 37.19 3.27 -6.09
N HIS A 300 35.87 3.21 -6.31
CA HIS A 300 35.24 4.02 -7.35
C HIS A 300 35.11 5.46 -6.85
N ASN A 301 36.20 6.21 -6.98
CA ASN A 301 36.11 7.66 -6.93
C ASN A 301 35.17 8.13 -8.06
N LYS A 302 34.14 8.88 -7.66
CA LYS A 302 33.33 9.72 -8.55
C LYS A 302 34.27 10.62 -9.36
N SER A 303 34.43 10.35 -10.65
CA SER A 303 34.85 11.33 -11.65
C SER A 303 33.65 12.17 -12.07
#